data_AF-A0A971P9T2-F1
#
_entry.id   AF-A0A971P9T2-F1
#
_cell.length_a   1.000
_cell.length_b   1.000
_cell.length_c   1.000
_cell.angle_alpha   90.00
_cell.angle_beta   90.00
_cell.angle_gamma   90.00
#
_symmetry.space_group_name_H-M   'P 1'
#
loop_
_entity.id
_entity.type
_entity.pdbx_description
1 polymer ?
#
loop_
_entity_poly.entity_id
_entity_poly.type
_entity_poly.pdbx_seq_one_letter_code
_entity_poly.pdbx_strand_id
1 'polypeptide(L)'
;MNYGVYGGAFDPFHDGHMSVIRGAIKSEKIDRLIVVPTGMPVFKNSRDLTPAPYRYYMVKNALKDIPECTVSPVEILDENPSYTVNTMSELIREEKAGSADRWFLIVGADVVFEFESWYMPDQIMSLATLLVASRPGFQEGERLRKTKEIADRFNGDVDFFEIDPVDVSSSVIRENNDFSMVPEEVRSFVSANGLYPLDRPLHRVSDSAFDRFIGCLRILFSELSEKRLLHSLNTAVLSARYAIRFNENPDQALIAGLLHDCAKELSLEEQRKMAGDVDKDDSSIIEMIHAPAGAGYAKTRYGVSEEEILRAIAYHTTGRAHMSGIEKIVYLADKLEPSRKFDDLSEIRRLVQTDLDAAMFECLTAVRDSLERKGMIFHKDSHEALQVLISEKEQREKLEERMDSKKISETISEILNEKKASNLDVVYVRNKTVIADYFVVATGTSTTHVKALADEVAFVMKDQYRIIPERIEGISTSRWILIDYRDVVVHIFHPEERENYSLEKLWATRPEDPMIADGLSDIKN
;
A
#
# COMPACT_ATOMS: atom_id res chain seq x y z
N MET A 1 -39.85 2.56 -24.80
CA MET A 1 -38.87 3.34 -24.03
C MET A 1 -37.55 3.32 -24.80
N ASN A 2 -36.81 4.43 -24.74
CA ASN A 2 -35.52 4.58 -25.39
C ASN A 2 -34.41 4.48 -24.35
N TYR A 3 -33.61 3.43 -24.43
CA TYR A 3 -32.50 3.17 -23.53
C TYR A 3 -31.18 3.62 -24.15
N GLY A 4 -30.41 4.42 -23.42
CA GLY A 4 -29.02 4.73 -23.77
C GLY A 4 -28.07 3.88 -22.94
N VAL A 5 -26.99 3.38 -23.53
CA VAL A 5 -25.91 2.69 -22.83
C VAL A 5 -24.62 3.46 -23.05
N TYR A 6 -23.98 3.88 -21.95
CA TYR A 6 -22.70 4.58 -21.99
C TYR A 6 -21.63 3.81 -21.19
N GLY A 7 -20.79 3.08 -21.92
CA GLY A 7 -19.70 2.29 -21.35
C GLY A 7 -18.38 3.07 -21.26
N GLY A 8 -17.58 2.80 -20.23
CA GLY A 8 -16.26 3.42 -20.11
C GLY A 8 -15.44 2.92 -18.93
N ALA A 9 -14.13 3.14 -19.00
CA ALA A 9 -13.25 2.82 -17.88
C ALA A 9 -13.56 3.69 -16.65
N PHE A 10 -13.77 5.01 -16.84
CA PHE A 10 -14.09 5.97 -15.76
C PHE A 10 -13.07 5.96 -14.61
N ASP A 11 -11.79 6.25 -14.91
CA ASP A 11 -10.68 6.05 -13.97
C ASP A 11 -9.81 7.31 -13.74
N PRO A 12 -10.32 8.42 -13.15
CA PRO A 12 -11.63 8.56 -12.55
C PRO A 12 -12.71 9.00 -13.55
N PHE A 13 -13.96 8.88 -13.12
CA PHE A 13 -15.09 9.61 -13.68
C PHE A 13 -14.86 11.13 -13.53
N HIS A 14 -15.18 11.92 -14.56
CA HIS A 14 -14.74 13.31 -14.67
C HIS A 14 -15.70 14.17 -15.49
N ASP A 15 -15.47 15.48 -15.55
CA ASP A 15 -16.42 16.43 -16.14
C ASP A 15 -16.66 16.23 -17.64
N GLY A 16 -15.67 15.72 -18.37
CA GLY A 16 -15.87 15.27 -19.76
C GLY A 16 -16.92 14.15 -19.90
N HIS A 17 -16.93 13.16 -19.00
CA HIS A 17 -17.96 12.11 -18.99
C HIS A 17 -19.33 12.69 -18.61
N MET A 18 -19.37 13.62 -17.66
CA MET A 18 -20.60 14.34 -17.30
C MET A 18 -21.16 15.16 -18.46
N SER A 19 -20.31 15.76 -19.30
CA SER A 19 -20.76 16.48 -20.49
C SER A 19 -21.45 15.55 -21.48
N VAL A 20 -20.90 14.35 -21.71
CA VAL A 20 -21.54 13.33 -22.55
C VAL A 20 -22.91 12.93 -22.01
N ILE A 21 -23.01 12.66 -20.71
CA ILE A 21 -24.28 12.29 -20.06
C ILE A 21 -25.32 13.41 -20.19
N ARG A 22 -24.94 14.65 -19.87
CA ARG A 22 -25.83 15.82 -19.95
C ARG A 22 -26.29 16.08 -21.39
N GLY A 23 -25.39 15.94 -22.37
CA GLY A 23 -25.72 16.07 -23.78
C GLY A 23 -26.73 15.02 -24.23
N ALA A 24 -26.56 13.77 -23.80
CA ALA A 24 -27.46 12.68 -24.15
C ALA A 24 -28.87 12.87 -23.56
N ILE A 25 -28.97 13.34 -22.32
CA ILE A 25 -30.26 13.68 -21.69
C ILE A 25 -30.92 14.88 -22.41
N LYS A 26 -30.14 15.94 -22.65
CA LYS A 26 -30.62 17.15 -23.33
C LYS A 26 -31.08 16.90 -24.76
N SER A 27 -30.63 15.82 -25.41
CA SER A 27 -31.06 15.50 -26.77
C SER A 27 -32.49 14.97 -26.84
N GLU A 28 -33.12 14.62 -25.71
CA GLU A 28 -34.48 14.05 -25.62
C GLU A 28 -34.67 12.76 -26.44
N LYS A 29 -33.56 12.09 -26.79
CA LYS A 29 -33.58 10.82 -27.56
C LYS A 29 -33.69 9.60 -26.65
N ILE A 30 -33.27 9.75 -25.41
CA ILE A 30 -33.15 8.68 -24.42
C ILE A 30 -34.05 9.01 -23.23
N ASP A 31 -34.88 8.04 -22.85
CA ASP A 31 -35.73 8.11 -21.66
C ASP A 31 -34.97 7.66 -20.40
N ARG A 32 -34.02 6.72 -20.56
CA ARG A 32 -33.19 6.15 -19.48
C ARG A 32 -31.79 5.82 -19.96
N LEU A 33 -30.80 6.34 -19.24
CA LEU A 33 -29.39 6.16 -19.52
C LEU A 33 -28.77 5.19 -18.50
N ILE A 34 -28.17 4.11 -19.01
CA ILE A 34 -27.45 3.11 -18.24
C ILE A 34 -25.95 3.36 -18.46
N VAL A 35 -25.25 3.74 -17.40
CA VAL A 35 -23.80 3.94 -17.41
C VAL A 35 -23.12 2.67 -16.93
N VAL A 36 -22.14 2.18 -17.68
CA VAL A 36 -21.50 0.87 -17.45
C VAL A 36 -19.99 1.05 -17.23
N PRO A 37 -19.54 1.08 -15.97
CA PRO A 37 -18.12 1.01 -15.65
C PRO A 37 -17.54 -0.32 -16.13
N THR A 38 -16.46 -0.25 -16.90
CA THR A 38 -15.88 -1.45 -17.50
C THR A 38 -15.44 -2.45 -16.44
N GLY A 39 -15.77 -3.73 -16.60
CA GLY A 39 -15.31 -4.83 -15.76
C GLY A 39 -13.88 -5.23 -16.10
N MET A 40 -13.74 -6.21 -17.00
CA MET A 40 -12.46 -6.72 -17.49
C MET A 40 -12.21 -6.25 -18.93
N PRO A 41 -11.50 -5.12 -19.15
CA PRO A 41 -11.28 -4.58 -20.48
C PRO A 41 -10.46 -5.52 -21.38
N VAL A 42 -10.81 -5.59 -22.66
CA VAL A 42 -10.10 -6.38 -23.68
C VAL A 42 -8.82 -5.69 -24.16
N PHE A 43 -8.87 -4.36 -24.31
CA PHE A 43 -7.80 -3.55 -24.92
C PHE A 43 -6.89 -2.85 -23.91
N LYS A 44 -7.10 -3.05 -22.61
CA LYS A 44 -6.31 -2.43 -21.54
C LYS A 44 -5.88 -3.50 -20.55
N ASN A 45 -4.69 -3.34 -19.98
CA ASN A 45 -4.29 -4.17 -18.85
C ASN A 45 -5.13 -3.78 -17.63
N SER A 46 -5.87 -4.73 -17.06
CA SER A 46 -6.68 -4.52 -15.86
C SER A 46 -5.89 -3.98 -14.68
N ARG A 47 -4.57 -4.24 -14.62
CA ARG A 47 -3.67 -3.71 -13.58
C ARG A 47 -3.43 -2.21 -13.67
N ASP A 48 -3.54 -1.63 -14.86
CA ASP A 48 -3.36 -0.20 -15.09
C ASP A 48 -4.59 0.61 -14.66
N LEU A 49 -5.71 -0.07 -14.39
CA LEU A 49 -6.95 0.54 -13.94
C LEU A 49 -7.12 0.39 -12.43
N THR A 50 -7.73 1.40 -11.82
CA THR A 50 -8.26 1.23 -10.46
C THR A 50 -9.30 0.08 -10.46
N PRO A 51 -9.32 -0.79 -9.44
CA PRO A 51 -10.27 -1.89 -9.37
C PRO A 51 -11.73 -1.47 -9.64
N ALA A 52 -12.45 -2.28 -10.42
CA ALA A 52 -13.76 -1.91 -10.96
C ALA A 52 -14.81 -1.45 -9.91
N PRO A 53 -14.88 -2.03 -8.70
CA PRO A 53 -15.78 -1.55 -7.67
C PRO A 53 -15.57 -0.07 -7.29
N TYR A 54 -14.33 0.40 -7.19
CA TYR A 54 -14.09 1.83 -6.92
C TYR A 54 -14.64 2.71 -8.04
N ARG A 55 -14.42 2.31 -9.30
CA ARG A 55 -14.90 3.03 -10.48
C ARG A 55 -16.43 3.04 -10.53
N TYR A 56 -17.05 1.92 -10.20
CA TYR A 56 -18.49 1.82 -10.05
C TYR A 56 -19.05 2.80 -9.01
N TYR A 57 -18.50 2.83 -7.80
CA TYR A 57 -19.00 3.74 -6.77
C TYR A 57 -18.67 5.21 -7.05
N MET A 58 -17.56 5.52 -7.74
CA MET A 58 -17.31 6.88 -8.24
C MET A 58 -18.43 7.33 -9.19
N VAL A 59 -18.79 6.51 -10.18
CA VAL A 59 -19.87 6.83 -11.13
C VAL A 59 -21.22 6.89 -10.42
N LYS A 60 -21.54 5.89 -9.57
CA LYS A 60 -22.79 5.84 -8.80
C LYS A 60 -22.99 7.08 -7.95
N ASN A 61 -21.95 7.54 -7.26
CA ASN A 61 -22.03 8.73 -6.41
C ASN A 61 -22.19 10.01 -7.23
N ALA A 62 -21.53 10.12 -8.39
CA ALA A 62 -21.65 11.28 -9.28
C ALA A 62 -23.04 11.41 -9.92
N LEU A 63 -23.75 10.28 -10.13
CA LEU A 63 -25.02 10.24 -10.84
C LEU A 63 -26.24 10.06 -9.93
N LYS A 64 -26.06 9.98 -8.61
CA LYS A 64 -27.12 9.66 -7.63
C LYS A 64 -28.35 10.59 -7.70
N ASP A 65 -28.14 11.85 -8.10
CA ASP A 65 -29.18 12.89 -8.14
C ASP A 65 -29.70 13.14 -9.58
N ILE A 66 -29.38 12.26 -10.54
CA ILE A 66 -29.81 12.35 -11.94
C ILE A 66 -30.79 11.22 -12.23
N PRO A 67 -32.12 11.47 -12.21
CA PRO A 67 -33.14 10.43 -12.24
C PRO A 67 -33.19 9.65 -13.56
N GLU A 68 -32.74 10.24 -14.66
CA GLU A 68 -32.62 9.58 -15.96
C GLU A 68 -31.48 8.54 -16.00
N CYS A 69 -30.54 8.60 -15.05
CA CYS A 69 -29.34 7.78 -15.03
C CYS A 69 -29.43 6.61 -14.05
N THR A 70 -28.89 5.47 -14.48
CA THR A 70 -28.61 4.31 -13.63
C THR A 70 -27.19 3.82 -13.89
N VAL A 71 -26.57 3.17 -12.90
CA VAL A 71 -25.22 2.61 -13.05
C VAL A 71 -25.31 1.09 -12.93
N SER A 72 -24.97 0.39 -14.01
CA SER A 72 -25.03 -1.07 -14.05
C SER A 72 -23.66 -1.69 -13.76
N PRO A 73 -23.57 -2.66 -12.83
CA PRO A 73 -22.35 -3.43 -12.59
C PRO A 73 -22.23 -4.66 -13.51
N VAL A 74 -23.04 -4.76 -14.57
CA VAL A 74 -23.15 -5.97 -15.42
C VAL A 74 -21.79 -6.55 -15.84
N GLU A 75 -20.85 -5.70 -16.25
CA GLU A 75 -19.51 -6.14 -16.64
C GLU A 75 -18.61 -6.54 -15.47
N ILE A 76 -18.85 -5.99 -14.28
CA ILE A 76 -18.10 -6.35 -13.06
C ILE A 76 -18.50 -7.74 -12.58
N LEU A 77 -19.76 -8.12 -12.81
CA LEU A 77 -20.33 -9.41 -12.43
C LEU A 77 -20.01 -10.52 -13.45
N ASP A 78 -19.60 -10.17 -14.67
CA ASP A 78 -19.20 -11.12 -15.70
C ASP A 78 -17.80 -11.69 -15.45
N GLU A 79 -17.63 -13.00 -15.70
CA GLU A 79 -16.35 -13.72 -15.66
C GLU A 79 -15.56 -13.57 -16.95
N ASN A 80 -16.20 -13.14 -18.01
CA ASN A 80 -15.61 -13.02 -19.33
C ASN A 80 -15.08 -11.60 -19.56
N PRO A 81 -14.15 -11.44 -20.51
CA PRO A 81 -13.75 -10.11 -20.96
C PRO A 81 -14.96 -9.28 -21.42
N SER A 82 -14.96 -8.01 -21.06
CA SER A 82 -15.99 -7.03 -21.39
C SER A 82 -16.05 -6.76 -22.89
N TYR A 83 -16.94 -7.45 -23.59
CA TYR A 83 -17.30 -7.14 -24.98
C TYR A 83 -18.63 -6.41 -25.04
N THR A 84 -18.67 -5.27 -25.74
CA THR A 84 -19.88 -4.43 -25.81
C THR A 84 -21.11 -5.19 -26.31
N VAL A 85 -20.97 -6.12 -27.26
CA VAL A 85 -22.09 -6.96 -27.72
C VAL A 85 -22.71 -7.79 -26.60
N ASN A 86 -21.88 -8.33 -25.70
CA ASN A 86 -22.34 -9.13 -24.56
C ASN A 86 -23.01 -8.23 -23.52
N THR A 87 -22.37 -7.10 -23.19
CA THR A 87 -22.93 -6.07 -22.30
C THR A 87 -24.32 -5.62 -22.78
N MET A 88 -24.46 -5.28 -24.06
CA MET A 88 -25.73 -4.85 -24.64
C MET A 88 -26.79 -5.95 -24.57
N SER A 89 -26.43 -7.18 -24.95
CA SER A 89 -27.36 -8.33 -24.91
C SER A 89 -27.86 -8.61 -23.49
N GLU A 90 -26.97 -8.50 -22.50
CA GLU A 90 -27.32 -8.70 -21.09
C GLU A 90 -28.25 -7.60 -20.57
N LEU A 91 -27.94 -6.33 -20.83
CA LEU A 91 -28.78 -5.21 -20.41
C LEU A 91 -30.18 -5.26 -21.04
N ILE A 92 -30.27 -5.62 -22.32
CA ILE A 92 -31.56 -5.82 -23.02
C ILE A 92 -32.41 -6.88 -22.30
N ARG A 93 -31.76 -7.97 -21.86
CA ARG A 93 -32.40 -9.03 -21.10
C ARG A 93 -32.82 -8.57 -19.70
N GLU A 94 -31.96 -7.88 -18.97
CA GLU A 94 -32.20 -7.39 -17.60
C GLU A 94 -33.36 -6.39 -17.53
N GLU A 95 -33.40 -5.43 -18.46
CA GLU A 95 -34.46 -4.42 -18.54
C GLU A 95 -35.79 -5.00 -19.09
N LYS A 96 -35.80 -6.28 -19.50
CA LYS A 96 -36.96 -6.97 -20.10
C LYS A 96 -37.56 -6.18 -21.26
N ALA A 97 -36.70 -5.56 -22.05
CA ALA A 97 -37.11 -4.70 -23.15
C ALA A 97 -37.93 -5.48 -24.18
N GLY A 98 -39.07 -4.91 -24.56
CA GLY A 98 -39.94 -5.44 -25.60
C GLY A 98 -39.50 -4.99 -26.99
N SER A 99 -40.16 -5.53 -28.03
CA SER A 99 -39.86 -5.18 -29.42
C SER A 99 -40.15 -3.72 -29.81
N ALA A 100 -40.87 -2.98 -28.96
CA ALA A 100 -41.14 -1.55 -29.15
C ALA A 100 -40.07 -0.65 -28.51
N ASP A 101 -39.18 -1.20 -27.69
CA ASP A 101 -38.10 -0.46 -27.04
C ASP A 101 -36.92 -0.29 -28.00
N ARG A 102 -36.23 0.85 -27.89
CA ARG A 102 -35.08 1.19 -28.72
C ARG A 102 -33.85 1.33 -27.86
N TRP A 103 -32.72 0.89 -28.41
CA TRP A 103 -31.44 0.90 -27.73
C TRP A 103 -30.45 1.76 -28.48
N PHE A 104 -29.72 2.57 -27.73
CA PHE A 104 -28.70 3.47 -28.23
C PHE A 104 -27.39 3.16 -27.52
N LEU A 105 -26.33 2.93 -28.28
CA LEU A 105 -24.98 2.81 -27.74
C LEU A 105 -24.28 4.17 -27.89
N ILE A 106 -24.01 4.83 -26.75
CA ILE A 106 -23.37 6.13 -26.73
C ILE A 106 -21.86 5.96 -26.88
N VAL A 107 -21.31 6.60 -27.90
CA VAL A 107 -19.87 6.57 -28.19
C VAL A 107 -19.33 7.97 -28.44
N GLY A 108 -18.05 8.18 -28.13
CA GLY A 108 -17.36 9.39 -28.54
C GLY A 108 -17.12 9.42 -30.05
N ALA A 109 -17.04 10.61 -30.60
CA ALA A 109 -16.66 10.89 -31.99
C ALA A 109 -15.43 10.12 -32.52
N ASP A 110 -14.43 9.85 -31.67
CA ASP A 110 -13.18 9.18 -32.06
C ASP A 110 -13.36 7.66 -32.21
N VAL A 111 -14.29 7.06 -31.45
CA VAL A 111 -14.58 5.61 -31.48
C VAL A 111 -15.06 5.16 -32.85
N VAL A 112 -15.68 6.06 -33.63
CA VAL A 112 -16.18 5.79 -34.98
C VAL A 112 -15.07 5.22 -35.88
N PHE A 113 -13.82 5.68 -35.76
CA PHE A 113 -12.72 5.19 -36.59
C PHE A 113 -12.26 3.78 -36.23
N GLU A 114 -12.51 3.35 -35.00
CA GLU A 114 -12.06 2.07 -34.45
C GLU A 114 -13.19 1.02 -34.41
N PHE A 115 -14.45 1.43 -34.56
CA PHE A 115 -15.63 0.59 -34.36
C PHE A 115 -15.61 -0.71 -35.20
N GLU A 116 -15.08 -0.68 -36.43
CA GLU A 116 -14.98 -1.88 -37.28
C GLU A 116 -14.09 -2.98 -36.68
N SER A 117 -13.17 -2.62 -35.78
CA SER A 117 -12.27 -3.56 -35.10
C SER A 117 -12.85 -4.16 -33.83
N TRP A 118 -14.03 -3.68 -33.39
CA TRP A 118 -14.70 -4.20 -32.21
C TRP A 118 -15.16 -5.64 -32.45
N TYR A 119 -15.36 -6.38 -31.37
CA TYR A 119 -15.85 -7.75 -31.44
C TYR A 119 -17.34 -7.76 -31.84
N MET A 120 -17.66 -8.39 -32.98
CA MET A 120 -19.00 -8.52 -33.55
C MET A 120 -19.72 -7.18 -33.77
N PRO A 121 -19.15 -6.26 -34.59
CA PRO A 121 -19.71 -4.92 -34.77
C PRO A 121 -21.06 -4.95 -35.49
N ASP A 122 -21.29 -5.93 -36.38
CA ASP A 122 -22.56 -6.20 -37.04
C ASP A 122 -23.67 -6.52 -36.04
N GLN A 123 -23.37 -7.34 -35.02
CA GLN A 123 -24.35 -7.66 -33.98
C GLN A 123 -24.64 -6.45 -33.09
N ILE A 124 -23.64 -5.65 -32.75
CA ILE A 124 -23.85 -4.39 -32.01
C ILE A 124 -24.81 -3.48 -32.76
N MET A 125 -24.60 -3.29 -34.07
CA MET A 125 -25.47 -2.47 -34.92
C MET A 125 -26.88 -3.03 -35.07
N SER A 126 -27.06 -4.35 -34.93
CA SER A 126 -28.39 -4.98 -34.91
C SER A 126 -29.13 -4.81 -33.58
N LEU A 127 -28.38 -4.64 -32.48
CA LEU A 127 -28.94 -4.47 -31.14
C LEU A 127 -29.26 -3.01 -30.82
N ALA A 128 -28.48 -2.06 -31.34
CA ALA A 128 -28.61 -0.66 -31.00
C ALA A 128 -28.18 0.30 -32.12
N THR A 129 -28.79 1.48 -32.11
CA THR A 129 -28.34 2.65 -32.87
C THR A 129 -27.07 3.22 -32.23
N LEU A 130 -26.02 3.50 -33.02
CA LEU A 130 -24.86 4.23 -32.50
C LEU A 130 -25.24 5.69 -32.31
N LEU A 131 -25.16 6.18 -31.08
CA LEU A 131 -25.45 7.57 -30.73
C LEU A 131 -24.14 8.31 -30.43
N VAL A 132 -23.64 9.04 -31.43
CA VAL A 132 -22.31 9.64 -31.41
C VAL A 132 -22.34 11.01 -30.72
N ALA A 133 -21.58 11.12 -29.64
CA ALA A 133 -21.34 12.38 -28.94
C ALA A 133 -20.43 13.28 -29.79
N SER A 134 -20.91 14.48 -30.11
CA SER A 134 -20.27 15.38 -31.05
C SER A 134 -20.14 16.80 -30.51
N ARG A 135 -19.05 17.50 -30.86
CA ARG A 135 -18.88 18.92 -30.52
C ARG A 135 -19.66 19.79 -31.52
N PRO A 136 -20.01 21.04 -31.17
CA PRO A 136 -20.65 21.96 -32.13
C PRO A 136 -19.84 22.07 -33.43
N GLY A 137 -20.51 21.95 -34.58
CA GLY A 137 -19.87 22.00 -35.91
C GLY A 137 -19.25 20.68 -36.40
N PHE A 138 -19.46 19.57 -35.68
CA PHE A 138 -18.91 18.25 -36.03
C PHE A 138 -19.57 17.57 -37.23
N GLN A 139 -20.74 18.05 -37.68
CA GLN A 139 -21.52 17.43 -38.75
C GLN A 139 -20.95 17.64 -40.16
N GLU A 140 -19.68 18.01 -40.31
CA GLU A 140 -19.02 18.22 -41.60
C GLU A 140 -17.68 17.44 -41.67
N GLY A 141 -17.36 16.87 -42.84
CA GLY A 141 -16.06 16.27 -43.12
C GLY A 141 -15.95 14.74 -42.97
N GLU A 142 -14.73 14.27 -42.70
CA GLU A 142 -14.34 12.84 -42.74
C GLU A 142 -15.13 11.96 -41.75
N ARG A 143 -15.42 12.49 -40.56
CA ARG A 143 -16.14 11.76 -39.51
C ARG A 143 -17.57 11.43 -39.91
N LEU A 144 -18.29 12.37 -40.52
CA LEU A 144 -19.63 12.13 -41.06
C LEU A 144 -19.62 11.11 -42.21
N ARG A 145 -18.57 11.12 -43.05
CA ARG A 145 -18.40 10.10 -44.09
C ARG A 145 -18.21 8.73 -43.44
N LYS A 146 -17.36 8.64 -42.42
CA LYS A 146 -17.08 7.38 -41.73
C LYS A 146 -18.31 6.81 -41.02
N THR A 147 -19.14 7.64 -40.40
CA THR A 147 -20.39 7.16 -39.79
C THR A 147 -21.38 6.60 -40.82
N LYS A 148 -21.46 7.21 -42.02
CA LYS A 148 -22.29 6.68 -43.11
C LYS A 148 -21.75 5.34 -43.62
N GLU A 149 -20.43 5.23 -43.79
CA GLU A 149 -19.77 3.98 -44.17
C GLU A 149 -20.09 2.84 -43.18
N ILE A 150 -20.09 3.12 -41.87
CA ILE A 150 -20.42 2.14 -40.82
C ILE A 150 -21.89 1.73 -40.89
N ALA A 151 -22.80 2.70 -41.00
CA ALA A 151 -24.24 2.46 -41.13
C ALA A 151 -24.55 1.55 -42.34
N ASP A 152 -23.99 1.89 -43.51
CA ASP A 152 -24.18 1.14 -44.75
C ASP A 152 -23.55 -0.26 -44.67
N ARG A 153 -22.35 -0.37 -44.11
CA ARG A 153 -21.60 -1.64 -44.04
C ARG A 153 -22.24 -2.67 -43.14
N PHE A 154 -22.76 -2.23 -41.99
CA PHE A 154 -23.32 -3.12 -40.97
C PHE A 154 -24.85 -3.11 -40.95
N ASN A 155 -25.49 -2.41 -41.89
CA ASN A 155 -26.94 -2.30 -42.02
C ASN A 155 -27.63 -1.91 -40.70
N GLY A 156 -27.16 -0.82 -40.10
CA GLY A 156 -27.74 -0.29 -38.86
C GLY A 156 -27.67 1.23 -38.82
N ASP A 157 -28.19 1.81 -37.74
CA ASP A 157 -28.41 3.25 -37.64
C ASP A 157 -27.30 3.96 -36.85
N VAL A 158 -26.96 5.17 -37.30
CA VAL A 158 -26.07 6.09 -36.60
C VAL A 158 -26.75 7.45 -36.46
N ASP A 159 -26.75 7.99 -35.26
CA ASP A 159 -27.34 9.28 -34.93
C ASP A 159 -26.38 10.09 -34.03
N PHE A 160 -26.66 11.38 -33.84
CA PHE A 160 -25.76 12.33 -33.17
C PHE A 160 -26.45 13.13 -32.08
N PHE A 161 -25.67 13.58 -31.11
CA PHE A 161 -26.07 14.64 -30.18
C PHE A 161 -24.90 15.55 -29.86
N GLU A 162 -25.21 16.76 -29.44
CA GLU A 162 -24.21 17.76 -29.10
C GLU A 162 -23.79 17.67 -27.63
N ILE A 163 -22.49 17.84 -27.38
CA ILE A 163 -21.90 17.95 -26.05
C ILE A 163 -21.17 19.28 -25.89
N ASP A 164 -21.16 19.79 -24.65
CA ASP A 164 -20.31 20.94 -24.31
C ASP A 164 -18.84 20.46 -24.25
N PRO A 165 -17.91 21.08 -25.00
CA PRO A 165 -16.53 20.62 -25.01
C PRO A 165 -15.86 20.83 -23.65
N VAL A 166 -15.34 19.75 -23.08
CA VAL A 166 -14.50 19.78 -21.87
C VAL A 166 -13.16 19.16 -22.22
N ASP A 167 -12.08 19.92 -22.02
CA ASP A 167 -10.71 19.46 -22.29
C ASP A 167 -10.13 18.80 -21.04
N VAL A 168 -10.41 17.50 -20.89
CA VAL A 168 -9.95 16.70 -19.76
C VAL A 168 -9.85 15.23 -20.16
N SER A 169 -8.89 14.52 -19.58
CA SER A 169 -8.82 13.06 -19.65
C SER A 169 -8.48 12.46 -18.30
N SER A 170 -8.97 11.25 -18.04
CA SER A 170 -8.63 10.50 -16.83
C SER A 170 -7.11 10.33 -16.65
N SER A 171 -6.35 10.09 -17.72
CA SER A 171 -4.90 9.91 -17.63
C SER A 171 -4.20 11.18 -17.16
N VAL A 172 -4.55 12.35 -17.70
CA VAL A 172 -3.99 13.65 -17.29
C VAL A 172 -4.32 13.95 -15.83
N ILE A 173 -5.55 13.65 -15.37
CA ILE A 173 -5.94 13.80 -13.96
C ILE A 173 -5.03 12.96 -13.05
N ARG A 174 -4.83 11.67 -13.37
CA ARG A 174 -4.00 10.76 -12.57
C ARG A 174 -2.52 11.15 -12.59
N GLU A 175 -1.99 11.57 -13.74
CA GLU A 175 -0.58 11.95 -13.91
C GLU A 175 -0.24 13.25 -13.17
N ASN A 176 -1.11 14.25 -13.26
CA ASN A 176 -0.92 15.53 -12.58
C ASN A 176 -1.40 15.51 -11.12
N ASN A 177 -2.09 14.45 -10.71
CA ASN A 177 -2.76 14.36 -9.41
C ASN A 177 -3.71 15.56 -9.15
N ASP A 178 -4.37 16.04 -10.21
CA ASP A 178 -5.25 17.21 -10.19
C ASP A 178 -6.70 16.79 -10.44
N PHE A 179 -7.48 16.74 -9.36
CA PHE A 179 -8.91 16.39 -9.37
C PHE A 179 -9.81 17.64 -9.39
N SER A 180 -9.35 18.75 -9.97
CA SER A 180 -10.17 19.96 -10.15
C SER A 180 -11.33 19.73 -11.11
N MET A 181 -11.13 18.93 -12.16
CA MET A 181 -12.08 18.66 -13.25
C MET A 181 -12.86 17.34 -13.08
N VAL A 182 -13.22 17.01 -11.84
CA VAL A 182 -14.11 15.88 -11.53
C VAL A 182 -15.28 16.35 -10.64
N PRO A 183 -16.43 15.68 -10.67
CA PRO A 183 -17.53 15.98 -9.75
C PRO A 183 -17.09 15.92 -8.28
N GLU A 184 -17.65 16.77 -7.43
CA GLU A 184 -17.24 16.86 -6.01
C GLU A 184 -17.44 15.54 -5.26
N GLU A 185 -18.48 14.78 -5.58
CA GLU A 185 -18.72 13.44 -5.05
C GLU A 185 -17.59 12.47 -5.40
N VAL A 186 -17.04 12.57 -6.61
CA VAL A 186 -15.91 11.75 -7.05
C VAL A 186 -14.65 12.19 -6.32
N ARG A 187 -14.38 13.49 -6.22
CA ARG A 187 -13.23 14.02 -5.49
C ARG A 187 -13.23 13.58 -4.02
N SER A 188 -14.37 13.71 -3.37
CA SER A 188 -14.59 13.25 -1.99
C SER A 188 -14.36 11.74 -1.86
N PHE A 189 -14.85 10.94 -2.82
CA PHE A 189 -14.64 9.49 -2.83
C PHE A 189 -13.16 9.11 -3.01
N VAL A 190 -12.45 9.78 -3.92
CA VAL A 190 -11.01 9.59 -4.15
C VAL A 190 -10.22 9.85 -2.87
N SER A 191 -10.49 10.99 -2.21
CA SER A 191 -9.83 11.34 -0.96
C SER A 191 -10.15 10.35 0.17
N ALA A 192 -11.42 9.93 0.30
CA ALA A 192 -11.84 9.03 1.37
C ALA A 192 -11.28 7.61 1.26
N ASN A 193 -10.91 7.17 0.05
CA ASN A 193 -10.37 5.84 -0.21
C ASN A 193 -8.87 5.86 -0.54
N GLY A 194 -8.21 7.03 -0.49
CA GLY A 194 -6.78 7.17 -0.78
C GLY A 194 -6.38 6.67 -2.18
N LEU A 195 -7.22 6.93 -3.19
CA LEU A 195 -7.02 6.44 -4.55
C LEU A 195 -5.97 7.25 -5.32
N TYR A 196 -5.46 6.64 -6.39
CA TYR A 196 -4.40 7.17 -7.27
C TYR A 196 -3.05 7.51 -6.60
N PRO A 197 -2.55 6.65 -5.68
CA PRO A 197 -1.21 6.83 -5.13
C PRO A 197 -0.14 6.50 -6.18
N LEU A 198 1.02 7.14 -6.08
CA LEU A 198 2.12 6.95 -7.04
C LEU A 198 2.74 5.54 -6.99
N ASP A 199 2.66 4.84 -5.86
CA ASP A 199 3.40 3.59 -5.58
C ASP A 199 2.72 2.29 -6.07
N ARG A 200 1.57 2.40 -6.76
CA ARG A 200 0.83 1.33 -7.50
C ARG A 200 1.14 -0.13 -7.08
N PRO A 201 0.75 -0.57 -5.87
CA PRO A 201 1.14 -1.87 -5.33
C PRO A 201 0.62 -3.06 -6.15
N LEU A 202 -0.50 -2.92 -6.86
CA LEU A 202 -1.05 -3.99 -7.71
C LEU A 202 -0.17 -4.33 -8.94
N HIS A 203 0.78 -3.46 -9.32
CA HIS A 203 1.76 -3.79 -10.37
C HIS A 203 2.87 -4.73 -9.87
N ARG A 204 2.96 -4.95 -8.55
CA ARG A 204 4.03 -5.69 -7.89
C ARG A 204 3.58 -7.09 -7.42
N VAL A 205 2.35 -7.49 -7.72
CA VAL A 205 1.84 -8.84 -7.44
C VAL A 205 1.95 -9.74 -8.67
N SER A 206 2.00 -11.05 -8.48
CA SER A 206 2.04 -12.02 -9.59
C SER A 206 0.72 -12.05 -10.37
N ASP A 207 0.77 -12.44 -11.65
CA ASP A 207 -0.42 -12.52 -12.51
C ASP A 207 -1.47 -13.45 -11.90
N SER A 208 -1.04 -14.62 -11.41
CA SER A 208 -1.92 -15.57 -10.71
C SER A 208 -2.60 -14.98 -9.47
N ALA A 209 -1.89 -14.17 -8.68
CA ALA A 209 -2.49 -13.53 -7.52
C ALA A 209 -3.48 -12.43 -7.91
N PHE A 210 -3.19 -11.68 -8.98
CA PHE A 210 -4.09 -10.67 -9.49
C PHE A 210 -5.38 -11.28 -10.07
N ASP A 211 -5.29 -12.36 -10.83
CA ASP A 211 -6.46 -13.07 -11.36
C ASP A 211 -7.33 -13.60 -10.22
N ARG A 212 -6.71 -14.19 -9.18
CA ARG A 212 -7.40 -14.63 -7.97
C ARG A 212 -8.04 -13.47 -7.22
N PHE A 213 -7.37 -12.32 -7.12
CA PHE A 213 -7.89 -11.11 -6.51
C PHE A 213 -9.14 -10.62 -7.24
N ILE A 214 -9.13 -10.55 -8.57
CA ILE A 214 -10.31 -10.17 -9.37
C ILE A 214 -11.46 -11.16 -9.17
N GLY A 215 -11.18 -12.46 -9.20
CA GLY A 215 -12.18 -13.51 -8.98
C GLY A 215 -12.84 -13.39 -7.60
N CYS A 216 -12.05 -13.19 -6.54
CA CYS A 216 -12.57 -12.97 -5.18
C CYS A 216 -13.36 -11.67 -5.09
N LEU A 217 -12.85 -10.59 -5.68
CA LEU A 217 -13.46 -9.26 -5.62
C LEU A 217 -14.86 -9.24 -6.25
N ARG A 218 -15.05 -9.94 -7.36
CA ARG A 218 -16.36 -10.07 -8.02
C ARG A 218 -17.40 -10.78 -7.16
N ILE A 219 -16.98 -11.84 -6.47
CA ILE A 219 -17.83 -12.55 -5.50
C ILE A 219 -18.21 -11.60 -4.37
N LEU A 220 -17.23 -10.95 -3.75
CA LEU A 220 -17.44 -10.01 -2.65
C LEU A 220 -18.34 -8.84 -3.07
N PHE A 221 -18.24 -8.37 -4.32
CA PHE A 221 -19.11 -7.31 -4.85
C PHE A 221 -20.60 -7.70 -4.82
N SER A 222 -20.91 -8.99 -4.94
CA SER A 222 -22.29 -9.50 -4.87
C SER A 222 -22.74 -9.81 -3.44
N GLU A 223 -21.81 -10.09 -2.54
CA GLU A 223 -22.10 -10.62 -1.19
C GLU A 223 -22.01 -9.57 -0.08
N LEU A 224 -21.21 -8.52 -0.25
CA LEU A 224 -20.95 -7.52 0.78
C LEU A 224 -21.66 -6.19 0.47
N SER A 225 -22.03 -5.48 1.53
CA SER A 225 -22.43 -4.08 1.44
C SER A 225 -21.31 -3.20 0.88
N GLU A 226 -21.68 -2.10 0.24
CA GLU A 226 -20.75 -1.10 -0.31
C GLU A 226 -19.67 -0.68 0.70
N LYS A 227 -20.08 -0.40 1.94
CA LYS A 227 -19.16 -0.01 3.02
C LYS A 227 -18.13 -1.10 3.33
N ARG A 228 -18.57 -2.35 3.43
CA ARG A 228 -17.68 -3.48 3.79
C ARG A 228 -16.77 -3.87 2.63
N LEU A 229 -17.28 -3.81 1.40
CA LEU A 229 -16.49 -4.07 0.22
C LEU A 229 -15.35 -3.05 0.05
N LEU A 230 -15.66 -1.75 0.18
CA LEU A 230 -14.65 -0.69 0.07
C LEU A 230 -13.60 -0.80 1.18
N HIS A 231 -14.03 -1.11 2.41
CA HIS A 231 -13.12 -1.39 3.51
C HIS A 231 -12.17 -2.55 3.18
N SER A 232 -12.72 -3.68 2.71
CA SER A 232 -11.92 -4.87 2.33
C SER A 232 -10.94 -4.56 1.19
N LEU A 233 -11.36 -3.77 0.21
CA LEU A 233 -10.54 -3.38 -0.93
C LEU A 233 -9.42 -2.42 -0.52
N ASN A 234 -9.71 -1.43 0.33
CA ASN A 234 -8.71 -0.52 0.89
C ASN A 234 -7.68 -1.29 1.74
N THR A 235 -8.15 -2.22 2.58
CA THR A 235 -7.29 -3.10 3.40
C THR A 235 -6.40 -3.97 2.50
N ALA A 236 -6.93 -4.55 1.41
CA ALA A 236 -6.17 -5.36 0.47
C ALA A 236 -5.02 -4.59 -0.18
N VAL A 237 -5.32 -3.43 -0.76
CA VAL A 237 -4.33 -2.58 -1.46
C VAL A 237 -3.26 -2.08 -0.48
N LEU A 238 -3.65 -1.70 0.73
CA LEU A 238 -2.72 -1.27 1.77
C LEU A 238 -1.84 -2.42 2.28
N SER A 239 -2.41 -3.63 2.42
CA SER A 239 -1.68 -4.83 2.81
C SER A 239 -0.60 -5.18 1.78
N ALA A 240 -0.93 -5.14 0.48
CA ALA A 240 0.05 -5.36 -0.58
C ALA A 240 1.18 -4.32 -0.54
N ARG A 241 0.85 -3.04 -0.32
CA ARG A 241 1.85 -1.95 -0.16
C ARG A 241 2.80 -2.21 1.00
N TYR A 242 2.28 -2.55 2.18
CA TYR A 242 3.11 -2.82 3.35
C TYR A 242 3.95 -4.08 3.17
N ALA A 243 3.42 -5.12 2.53
CA ALA A 243 4.18 -6.32 2.22
C ALA A 243 5.40 -6.03 1.34
N ILE A 244 5.23 -5.23 0.28
CA ILE A 244 6.34 -4.79 -0.57
C ILE A 244 7.40 -4.04 0.26
N ARG A 245 6.96 -3.15 1.16
CA ARG A 245 7.85 -2.33 1.99
C ARG A 245 8.68 -3.15 2.97
N PHE A 246 8.07 -4.13 3.60
CA PHE A 246 8.71 -4.96 4.61
C PHE A 246 9.29 -6.26 4.04
N ASN A 247 9.39 -6.36 2.71
CA ASN A 247 9.93 -7.52 2.00
C ASN A 247 9.21 -8.84 2.35
N GLU A 248 7.89 -8.75 2.56
CA GLU A 248 6.96 -9.86 2.73
C GLU A 248 6.27 -10.18 1.39
N ASN A 249 5.55 -11.31 1.33
CA ASN A 249 4.86 -11.72 0.11
C ASN A 249 3.61 -10.85 -0.18
N PRO A 250 3.62 -9.99 -1.23
CA PRO A 250 2.51 -9.10 -1.52
C PRO A 250 1.29 -9.82 -2.08
N ASP A 251 1.46 -10.99 -2.71
CA ASP A 251 0.36 -11.79 -3.24
C ASP A 251 -0.52 -12.32 -2.10
N GLN A 252 0.12 -12.86 -1.06
CA GLN A 252 -0.58 -13.39 0.11
C GLN A 252 -1.23 -12.26 0.92
N ALA A 253 -0.53 -11.15 1.12
CA ALA A 253 -1.06 -9.99 1.84
C ALA A 253 -2.26 -9.36 1.11
N LEU A 254 -2.24 -9.29 -0.22
CA LEU A 254 -3.36 -8.79 -1.02
C LEU A 254 -4.62 -9.63 -0.81
N ILE A 255 -4.50 -10.96 -0.94
CA ILE A 255 -5.64 -11.87 -0.80
C ILE A 255 -6.14 -11.92 0.64
N ALA A 256 -5.24 -11.98 1.62
CA ALA A 256 -5.61 -11.95 3.04
C ALA A 256 -6.33 -10.64 3.40
N GLY A 257 -5.81 -9.50 2.97
CA GLY A 257 -6.44 -8.19 3.20
C GLY A 257 -7.80 -8.06 2.51
N LEU A 258 -7.98 -8.63 1.31
CA LEU A 258 -9.27 -8.62 0.62
C LEU A 258 -10.33 -9.48 1.33
N LEU A 259 -9.91 -10.64 1.88
CA LEU A 259 -10.83 -11.62 2.46
C LEU A 259 -10.96 -11.53 3.98
N HIS A 260 -10.22 -10.64 4.65
CA HIS A 260 -10.18 -10.58 6.13
C HIS A 260 -11.57 -10.51 6.78
N ASP A 261 -12.50 -9.84 6.12
CA ASP A 261 -13.85 -9.55 6.63
C ASP A 261 -14.96 -10.21 5.80
N CYS A 262 -14.62 -11.21 4.97
CA CYS A 262 -15.57 -11.86 4.04
C CYS A 262 -16.76 -12.54 4.73
N ALA A 263 -16.65 -12.86 6.02
CA ALA A 263 -17.73 -13.46 6.82
C ALA A 263 -18.50 -12.45 7.70
N LYS A 264 -18.15 -11.15 7.66
CA LYS A 264 -18.66 -10.16 8.62
C LYS A 264 -20.16 -9.91 8.53
N GLU A 265 -20.74 -10.10 7.35
CA GLU A 265 -22.17 -9.87 7.07
C GLU A 265 -22.99 -11.17 7.02
N LEU A 266 -22.35 -12.33 7.24
CA LEU A 266 -23.06 -13.59 7.44
C LEU A 266 -23.83 -13.57 8.76
N SER A 267 -24.88 -14.39 8.86
CA SER A 267 -25.60 -14.57 10.13
C SER A 267 -24.68 -15.15 11.20
N LEU A 268 -24.98 -14.88 12.48
CA LEU A 268 -24.17 -15.41 13.59
C LEU A 268 -24.12 -16.95 13.59
N GLU A 269 -25.20 -17.61 13.14
CA GLU A 269 -25.24 -19.07 12.99
C GLU A 269 -24.24 -19.55 11.93
N GLU A 270 -24.20 -18.90 10.77
CA GLU A 270 -23.24 -19.21 9.71
C GLU A 270 -21.81 -18.91 10.15
N GLN A 271 -21.57 -17.78 10.82
CA GLN A 271 -20.24 -17.46 11.36
C GLN A 271 -19.77 -18.54 12.34
N ARG A 272 -20.64 -18.98 13.27
CA ARG A 272 -20.34 -20.07 14.22
C ARG A 272 -20.05 -21.39 13.51
N LYS A 273 -20.76 -21.69 12.44
CA LYS A 273 -20.53 -22.91 11.64
C LYS A 273 -19.18 -22.86 10.93
N MET A 274 -18.82 -21.71 10.35
CA MET A 274 -17.56 -21.55 9.60
C MET A 274 -16.33 -21.46 10.50
N ALA A 275 -16.47 -20.89 11.70
CA ALA A 275 -15.36 -20.74 12.65
C ALA A 275 -14.82 -22.07 13.19
N GLY A 276 -15.62 -23.14 13.19
CA GLY A 276 -15.19 -24.46 13.67
C GLY A 276 -15.17 -24.59 15.20
N ASP A 277 -14.09 -25.17 15.74
CA ASP A 277 -13.89 -25.45 17.17
C ASP A 277 -13.30 -24.25 17.92
N VAL A 278 -13.90 -23.07 17.75
CA VAL A 278 -13.64 -21.93 18.64
C VAL A 278 -14.51 -22.09 19.89
N ASP A 279 -14.02 -21.69 21.07
CA ASP A 279 -14.81 -21.74 22.31
C ASP A 279 -16.08 -20.87 22.15
N LYS A 280 -17.22 -21.56 22.02
CA LYS A 280 -18.50 -20.96 21.58
C LYS A 280 -19.23 -20.22 22.71
N ASP A 281 -18.78 -20.41 23.95
CA ASP A 281 -19.40 -19.89 25.16
C ASP A 281 -18.67 -18.67 25.74
N ASP A 282 -17.52 -18.28 25.16
CA ASP A 282 -16.84 -17.04 25.53
C ASP A 282 -17.53 -15.81 24.91
N SER A 283 -18.23 -15.05 25.75
CA SER A 283 -18.89 -13.81 25.36
C SER A 283 -17.97 -12.77 24.72
N SER A 284 -16.66 -12.82 25.00
CA SER A 284 -15.65 -11.93 24.39
C SER A 284 -15.35 -12.29 22.92
N ILE A 285 -15.62 -13.54 22.52
CA ILE A 285 -15.41 -14.04 21.16
C ILE A 285 -16.61 -13.72 20.25
N ILE A 286 -17.82 -13.55 20.80
CA ILE A 286 -19.05 -13.42 19.99
C ILE A 286 -19.01 -12.21 19.04
N GLU A 287 -18.42 -11.08 19.43
CA GLU A 287 -18.29 -9.89 18.56
C GLU A 287 -17.18 -10.04 17.50
N MET A 288 -16.25 -10.97 17.70
CA MET A 288 -15.03 -11.16 16.91
C MET A 288 -15.00 -12.47 16.12
N ILE A 289 -16.03 -13.32 16.26
CA ILE A 289 -16.12 -14.64 15.63
C ILE A 289 -16.09 -14.58 14.10
N HIS A 290 -16.39 -13.42 13.50
CA HIS A 290 -16.30 -13.22 12.06
C HIS A 290 -14.89 -13.43 11.51
N ALA A 291 -13.84 -13.20 12.32
CA ALA A 291 -12.46 -13.37 11.87
C ALA A 291 -12.12 -14.86 11.65
N PRO A 292 -12.26 -15.77 12.66
CA PRO A 292 -12.08 -17.20 12.43
C PRO A 292 -13.12 -17.78 11.46
N ALA A 293 -14.36 -17.28 11.48
CA ALA A 293 -15.35 -17.63 10.47
C ALA A 293 -14.90 -17.22 9.05
N GLY A 294 -14.27 -16.07 8.92
CA GLY A 294 -13.71 -15.55 7.68
C GLY A 294 -12.65 -16.49 7.12
N ALA A 295 -11.78 -17.07 7.96
CA ALA A 295 -10.81 -18.05 7.51
C ALA A 295 -11.48 -19.34 6.99
N GLY A 296 -12.48 -19.85 7.72
CA GLY A 296 -13.27 -21.01 7.27
C GLY A 296 -14.06 -20.74 5.98
N TYR A 297 -14.60 -19.53 5.85
CA TYR A 297 -15.33 -19.08 4.67
C TYR A 297 -14.39 -18.89 3.47
N ALA A 298 -13.23 -18.25 3.67
CA ALA A 298 -12.16 -18.12 2.68
C ALA A 298 -11.76 -19.47 2.08
N LYS A 299 -11.62 -20.50 2.93
CA LYS A 299 -11.27 -21.86 2.50
C LYS A 299 -12.35 -22.50 1.63
N THR A 300 -13.62 -22.40 2.03
CA THR A 300 -14.73 -23.11 1.37
C THR A 300 -15.31 -22.36 0.17
N ARG A 301 -15.43 -21.03 0.27
CA ARG A 301 -16.05 -20.17 -0.75
C ARG A 301 -15.08 -19.67 -1.81
N TYR A 302 -13.80 -19.48 -1.45
CA TYR A 302 -12.78 -18.87 -2.30
C TYR A 302 -11.59 -19.80 -2.61
N GLY A 303 -11.62 -21.04 -2.11
CA GLY A 303 -10.58 -22.04 -2.37
C GLY A 303 -9.22 -21.72 -1.75
N VAL A 304 -9.18 -20.91 -0.69
CA VAL A 304 -7.93 -20.54 -0.02
C VAL A 304 -7.38 -21.72 0.77
N SER A 305 -6.13 -22.10 0.50
CA SER A 305 -5.47 -23.25 1.14
C SER A 305 -4.19 -22.89 1.86
N GLU A 306 -3.68 -21.68 1.63
CA GLU A 306 -2.46 -21.17 2.23
C GLU A 306 -2.71 -20.82 3.70
N GLU A 307 -2.10 -21.59 4.61
CA GLU A 307 -2.21 -21.38 6.06
C GLU A 307 -1.86 -19.96 6.50
N GLU A 308 -0.88 -19.33 5.83
CA GLU A 308 -0.46 -17.96 6.10
C GLU A 308 -1.58 -16.94 5.86
N ILE A 309 -2.33 -17.10 4.75
CA ILE A 309 -3.49 -16.26 4.43
C ILE A 309 -4.61 -16.53 5.44
N LEU A 310 -4.90 -17.80 5.72
CA LEU A 310 -5.97 -18.20 6.63
C LEU A 310 -5.73 -17.69 8.06
N ARG A 311 -4.49 -17.73 8.56
CA ARG A 311 -4.13 -17.18 9.88
C ARG A 311 -4.26 -15.67 9.92
N ALA A 312 -3.75 -14.97 8.90
CA ALA A 312 -3.89 -13.52 8.81
C ALA A 312 -5.37 -13.09 8.84
N ILE A 313 -6.26 -13.85 8.19
CA ILE A 313 -7.71 -13.62 8.26
C ILE A 313 -8.25 -13.95 9.66
N ALA A 314 -7.92 -15.12 10.22
CA ALA A 314 -8.45 -15.61 11.49
C ALA A 314 -8.13 -14.69 12.68
N TYR A 315 -6.97 -14.04 12.66
CA TYR A 315 -6.44 -13.23 13.75
C TYR A 315 -6.36 -11.73 13.44
N HIS A 316 -6.97 -11.24 12.36
CA HIS A 316 -6.86 -9.80 12.00
C HIS A 316 -7.47 -8.85 13.06
N THR A 317 -8.42 -9.31 13.87
CA THR A 317 -9.06 -8.50 14.92
C THR A 317 -8.31 -8.51 16.24
N THR A 318 -7.83 -9.69 16.65
CA THR A 318 -7.22 -9.92 17.96
C THR A 318 -5.69 -9.83 17.91
N GLY A 319 -5.08 -10.18 16.78
CA GLY A 319 -3.68 -10.56 16.74
C GLY A 319 -3.43 -11.83 17.55
N ARG A 320 -2.18 -12.29 17.62
CA ARG A 320 -1.75 -13.40 18.48
C ARG A 320 -0.26 -13.34 18.79
N ALA A 321 0.20 -14.13 19.75
CA ALA A 321 1.63 -14.28 19.99
C ALA A 321 2.37 -14.77 18.74
N HIS A 322 3.57 -14.23 18.49
CA HIS A 322 4.44 -14.61 17.37
C HIS A 322 3.74 -14.54 16.00
N MET A 323 3.02 -13.44 15.74
CA MET A 323 2.50 -13.14 14.41
C MET A 323 3.62 -13.03 13.38
N SER A 324 3.37 -13.56 12.19
CA SER A 324 4.21 -13.32 11.02
C SER A 324 4.14 -11.86 10.55
N GLY A 325 4.99 -11.50 9.58
CA GLY A 325 4.91 -10.21 8.92
C GLY A 325 3.55 -9.98 8.24
N ILE A 326 2.99 -10.99 7.57
CA ILE A 326 1.69 -10.88 6.88
C ILE A 326 0.55 -10.70 7.89
N GLU A 327 0.55 -11.44 9.00
CA GLU A 327 -0.45 -11.27 10.06
C GLU A 327 -0.42 -9.84 10.63
N LYS A 328 0.78 -9.31 10.94
CA LYS A 328 0.97 -7.92 11.40
C LYS A 328 0.50 -6.92 10.34
N ILE A 329 0.84 -7.14 9.07
CA ILE A 329 0.47 -6.27 7.95
C ILE A 329 -1.05 -6.17 7.80
N VAL A 330 -1.76 -7.30 7.80
CA VAL A 330 -3.23 -7.31 7.62
C VAL A 330 -3.90 -6.67 8.83
N TYR A 331 -3.45 -6.96 10.05
CA TYR A 331 -3.93 -6.33 11.29
C TYR A 331 -3.80 -4.80 11.25
N LEU A 332 -2.62 -4.31 10.84
CA LEU A 332 -2.36 -2.87 10.71
C LEU A 332 -3.15 -2.25 9.56
N ALA A 333 -3.21 -2.90 8.41
CA ALA A 333 -3.94 -2.39 7.25
C ALA A 333 -5.44 -2.21 7.54
N ASP A 334 -6.09 -3.16 8.24
CA ASP A 334 -7.48 -3.06 8.67
C ASP A 334 -7.79 -1.75 9.44
N LYS A 335 -6.84 -1.31 10.27
CA LYS A 335 -7.00 -0.13 11.12
C LYS A 335 -6.53 1.16 10.46
N LEU A 336 -5.58 1.06 9.54
CA LEU A 336 -4.93 2.21 8.92
C LEU A 336 -5.50 2.59 7.55
N GLU A 337 -6.34 1.75 6.97
CA GLU A 337 -6.93 2.01 5.66
C GLU A 337 -7.68 3.36 5.61
N PRO A 338 -7.69 4.05 4.45
CA PRO A 338 -8.04 5.48 4.37
C PRO A 338 -9.45 5.85 4.83
N SER A 339 -10.41 4.91 4.78
CA SER A 339 -11.80 5.17 5.15
C SER A 339 -12.04 5.17 6.67
N ARG A 340 -11.06 4.71 7.46
CA ARG A 340 -11.16 4.65 8.92
C ARG A 340 -11.15 6.04 9.56
N LYS A 341 -12.12 6.27 10.44
CA LYS A 341 -12.26 7.48 11.26
C LYS A 341 -11.84 7.16 12.69
N PHE A 342 -10.57 7.34 13.01
CA PHE A 342 -10.01 7.23 14.36
C PHE A 342 -9.45 8.59 14.80
N ASP A 343 -9.42 8.85 16.11
CA ASP A 343 -9.08 10.17 16.66
C ASP A 343 -7.66 10.63 16.27
N ASP A 344 -6.66 9.77 16.40
CA ASP A 344 -5.31 10.01 15.87
C ASP A 344 -4.59 8.67 15.59
N LEU A 345 -4.13 8.48 14.35
CA LEU A 345 -3.33 7.32 13.92
C LEU A 345 -1.95 7.75 13.40
N SER A 346 -1.57 9.01 13.60
CA SER A 346 -0.40 9.62 12.96
C SER A 346 0.89 8.89 13.33
N GLU A 347 1.04 8.52 14.60
CA GLU A 347 2.23 7.80 15.07
C GLU A 347 2.33 6.40 14.49
N ILE A 348 1.22 5.64 14.45
CA ILE A 348 1.20 4.30 13.85
C ILE A 348 1.49 4.41 12.34
N ARG A 349 0.91 5.39 11.65
CA ARG A 349 1.17 5.67 10.22
C ARG A 349 2.62 6.06 9.96
N ARG A 350 3.28 6.74 10.90
CA ARG A 350 4.70 7.09 10.84
C ARG A 350 5.58 5.85 11.04
N LEU A 351 5.30 5.06 12.07
CA LEU A 351 6.10 3.88 12.41
C LEU A 351 6.01 2.78 11.35
N VAL A 352 4.82 2.53 10.78
CA VAL A 352 4.64 1.53 9.72
C VAL A 352 5.39 1.90 8.42
N GLN A 353 6.00 3.09 8.35
CA GLN A 353 6.92 3.41 7.25
C GLN A 353 8.30 2.78 7.42
N THR A 354 8.72 2.44 8.64
CA THR A 354 10.11 2.07 8.96
C THR A 354 10.24 0.82 9.81
N ASP A 355 9.30 0.56 10.73
CA ASP A 355 9.37 -0.54 11.69
C ASP A 355 7.97 -1.13 11.93
N LEU A 356 7.79 -2.35 11.41
CA LEU A 356 6.52 -3.07 11.48
C LEU A 356 6.17 -3.48 12.92
N ASP A 357 7.17 -3.84 13.73
CA ASP A 357 6.97 -4.30 15.10
C ASP A 357 6.64 -3.13 16.02
N ALA A 358 7.33 -2.00 15.85
CA ALA A 358 7.02 -0.77 16.57
C ALA A 358 5.61 -0.27 16.23
N ALA A 359 5.22 -0.30 14.94
CA ALA A 359 3.87 0.06 14.53
C ALA A 359 2.82 -0.86 15.14
N MET A 360 3.09 -2.18 15.16
CA MET A 360 2.20 -3.16 15.77
C MET A 360 2.07 -2.95 17.29
N PHE A 361 3.17 -2.66 17.97
CA PHE A 361 3.21 -2.37 19.40
C PHE A 361 2.36 -1.15 19.76
N GLU A 362 2.55 -0.03 19.05
CA GLU A 362 1.77 1.19 19.27
C GLU A 362 0.29 0.96 18.96
N CYS A 363 -0.02 0.18 17.92
CA CYS A 363 -1.39 -0.13 17.55
C CYS A 363 -2.11 -0.99 18.61
N LEU A 364 -1.49 -2.07 19.09
CA LEU A 364 -2.06 -2.91 20.15
C LEU A 364 -2.22 -2.14 21.46
N THR A 365 -1.26 -1.28 21.79
CA THR A 365 -1.31 -0.40 22.96
C THR A 365 -2.51 0.55 22.86
N ALA A 366 -2.69 1.22 21.72
CA ALA A 366 -3.83 2.11 21.50
C ALA A 366 -5.18 1.38 21.56
N VAL A 367 -5.25 0.14 21.05
CA VAL A 367 -6.46 -0.70 21.13
C VAL A 367 -6.76 -1.07 22.58
N ARG A 368 -5.77 -1.53 23.35
CA ARG A 368 -5.91 -1.82 24.79
C ARG A 368 -6.44 -0.61 25.54
N ASP A 369 -5.78 0.54 25.39
CA ASP A 369 -6.14 1.77 26.10
C ASP A 369 -7.54 2.27 25.70
N SER A 370 -7.95 2.06 24.44
CA SER A 370 -9.33 2.34 24.02
C SER A 370 -10.36 1.40 24.64
N LEU A 371 -10.06 0.12 24.81
CA LEU A 371 -11.00 -0.85 25.38
C LEU A 371 -11.12 -0.66 26.89
N GLU A 372 -10.01 -0.40 27.58
CA GLU A 372 -9.99 -0.07 29.01
C GLU A 372 -10.84 1.17 29.31
N ARG A 373 -10.70 2.25 28.52
CA ARG A 373 -11.55 3.44 28.64
C ARG A 373 -13.05 3.16 28.45
N LYS A 374 -13.40 2.13 27.67
CA LYS A 374 -14.78 1.70 27.42
C LYS A 374 -15.27 0.64 28.42
N GLY A 375 -14.43 0.20 29.35
CA GLY A 375 -14.73 -0.89 30.28
C GLY A 375 -14.90 -2.25 29.58
N MET A 376 -14.30 -2.44 28.40
CA MET A 376 -14.35 -3.68 27.61
C MET A 376 -13.11 -4.53 27.88
N ILE A 377 -13.25 -5.85 27.70
CA ILE A 377 -12.16 -6.80 27.92
C ILE A 377 -11.17 -6.77 26.75
N PHE A 378 -9.88 -6.69 27.06
CA PHE A 378 -8.81 -6.90 26.08
C PHE A 378 -8.58 -8.40 25.88
N HIS A 379 -8.72 -8.87 24.64
CA HIS A 379 -8.68 -10.30 24.33
C HIS A 379 -7.35 -10.95 24.74
N LYS A 380 -7.39 -12.21 25.17
CA LYS A 380 -6.21 -12.95 25.64
C LYS A 380 -5.10 -12.98 24.58
N ASP A 381 -5.44 -13.30 23.33
CA ASP A 381 -4.45 -13.34 22.25
C ASP A 381 -3.81 -11.97 21.98
N SER A 382 -4.58 -10.88 22.13
CA SER A 382 -4.06 -9.51 22.01
C SER A 382 -3.10 -9.18 23.15
N HIS A 383 -3.40 -9.65 24.36
CA HIS A 383 -2.50 -9.52 25.50
C HIS A 383 -1.19 -10.28 25.26
N GLU A 384 -1.26 -11.53 24.85
CA GLU A 384 -0.06 -12.34 24.56
C GLU A 384 0.77 -11.74 23.42
N ALA A 385 0.12 -11.23 22.36
CA ALA A 385 0.78 -10.52 21.28
C ALA A 385 1.56 -9.29 21.78
N LEU A 386 0.93 -8.48 22.64
CA LEU A 386 1.56 -7.29 23.20
C LEU A 386 2.73 -7.64 24.12
N GLN A 387 2.62 -8.69 24.93
CA GLN A 387 3.70 -9.15 25.81
C GLN A 387 4.93 -9.61 25.02
N VAL A 388 4.73 -10.31 23.89
CA VAL A 388 5.85 -10.69 23.00
C VAL A 388 6.58 -9.46 22.49
N LEU A 389 5.85 -8.45 22.00
CA LEU A 389 6.46 -7.21 21.48
C LEU A 389 7.19 -6.42 22.57
N ILE A 390 6.67 -6.38 23.81
CA ILE A 390 7.36 -5.77 24.96
C ILE A 390 8.68 -6.51 25.22
N SER A 391 8.64 -7.85 25.28
CA SER A 391 9.84 -8.65 25.54
C SER A 391 10.90 -8.47 24.45
N GLU A 392 10.49 -8.44 23.18
CA GLU A 392 11.39 -8.22 22.04
C GLU A 392 12.00 -6.81 22.06
N LYS A 393 11.21 -5.80 22.42
CA LYS A 393 11.69 -4.42 22.61
C LYS A 393 12.74 -4.35 23.72
N GLU A 394 12.45 -4.90 24.89
CA GLU A 394 13.40 -4.93 26.02
C GLU A 394 14.68 -5.70 25.69
N GLN A 395 14.59 -6.79 24.91
CA GLN A 395 15.77 -7.55 24.48
C GLN A 395 16.63 -6.74 23.50
N ARG A 396 16.01 -5.99 22.60
CA ARG A 396 16.68 -5.11 21.64
C ARG A 396 17.37 -3.95 22.35
N GLU A 397 16.67 -3.28 23.27
CA GLU A 397 17.22 -2.23 24.12
C GLU A 397 18.40 -2.76 24.95
N LYS A 398 18.28 -3.95 25.57
CA LYS A 398 19.39 -4.61 26.27
C LYS A 398 20.55 -4.99 25.35
N LEU A 399 20.30 -5.31 24.08
CA LEU A 399 21.34 -5.61 23.10
C LEU A 399 22.07 -4.34 22.65
N GLU A 400 21.35 -3.25 22.47
CA GLU A 400 21.89 -1.92 22.18
C GLU A 400 22.68 -1.38 23.39
N GLU A 401 22.18 -1.57 24.61
CA GLU A 401 22.88 -1.25 25.86
C GLU A 401 24.11 -2.14 26.10
N ARG A 402 24.12 -3.39 25.61
CA ARG A 402 25.24 -4.34 25.77
C ARG A 402 26.54 -3.88 25.12
N MET A 403 26.48 -2.87 24.24
CA MET A 403 27.67 -2.32 23.59
C MET A 403 27.53 -0.81 23.41
N ASP A 404 27.38 -0.11 24.54
CA ASP A 404 27.41 1.35 24.56
C ASP A 404 28.76 1.92 24.07
N SER A 405 28.78 3.22 23.78
CA SER A 405 29.97 3.90 23.25
C SER A 405 31.20 3.75 24.16
N LYS A 406 30.99 3.60 25.47
CA LYS A 406 32.07 3.32 26.42
C LYS A 406 32.64 1.91 26.19
N LYS A 407 31.80 0.88 26.12
CA LYS A 407 32.19 -0.51 25.88
C LYS A 407 32.90 -0.69 24.54
N ILE A 408 32.42 -0.01 23.50
CA ILE A 408 33.08 0.02 22.18
C ILE A 408 34.49 0.62 22.31
N SER A 409 34.62 1.75 23.01
CA SER A 409 35.93 2.40 23.20
C SER A 409 36.92 1.52 24.00
N GLU A 410 36.45 0.83 25.04
CA GLU A 410 37.24 -0.11 25.85
C GLU A 410 37.71 -1.31 25.00
N THR A 411 36.79 -1.93 24.26
CA THR A 411 37.08 -3.09 23.42
C THR A 411 38.10 -2.75 22.33
N ILE A 412 37.93 -1.62 21.63
CA ILE A 412 38.87 -1.15 20.61
C ILE A 412 40.25 -0.88 21.24
N SER A 413 40.27 -0.32 22.44
CA SER A 413 41.51 -0.06 23.18
C SER A 413 42.24 -1.35 23.54
N GLU A 414 41.52 -2.38 23.99
CA GLU A 414 42.08 -3.71 24.25
C GLU A 414 42.71 -4.31 22.97
N ILE A 415 42.00 -4.27 21.84
CA ILE A 415 42.51 -4.76 20.55
C ILE A 415 43.81 -4.03 20.15
N LEU A 416 43.83 -2.70 20.27
CA LEU A 416 44.99 -1.87 19.94
C LEU A 416 46.17 -2.16 20.87
N ASN A 417 45.91 -2.34 22.17
CA ASN A 417 46.93 -2.66 23.16
C ASN A 417 47.53 -4.06 22.93
N GLU A 418 46.71 -5.07 22.62
CA GLU A 418 47.17 -6.43 22.29
C GLU A 418 48.07 -6.45 21.04
N LYS A 419 47.77 -5.60 20.05
CA LYS A 419 48.61 -5.40 18.87
C LYS A 419 49.79 -4.46 19.09
N LYS A 420 50.06 -4.05 20.33
CA LYS A 420 51.21 -3.23 20.73
C LYS A 420 51.21 -1.83 20.13
N ALA A 421 50.05 -1.21 19.98
CA ALA A 421 49.97 0.23 19.72
C ALA A 421 50.61 1.01 20.87
N SER A 422 51.31 2.10 20.56
CA SER A 422 51.94 2.97 21.55
C SER A 422 51.16 4.27 21.76
N ASN A 423 51.28 4.89 22.93
CA ASN A 423 50.53 6.09 23.33
C ASN A 423 49.02 5.91 23.13
N LEU A 424 48.42 4.85 23.66
CA LEU A 424 46.98 4.64 23.53
C LEU A 424 46.23 5.53 24.54
N ASP A 425 45.38 6.43 24.05
CA ASP A 425 44.55 7.33 24.86
C ASP A 425 43.08 7.21 24.47
N VAL A 426 42.20 7.16 25.46
CA VAL A 426 40.75 7.24 25.28
C VAL A 426 40.25 8.56 25.81
N VAL A 427 39.61 9.37 24.96
CA VAL A 427 39.16 10.72 25.29
C VAL A 427 37.65 10.77 25.22
N TYR A 428 37.00 11.10 26.34
CA TYR A 428 35.56 11.38 26.35
C TYR A 428 35.28 12.77 25.77
N VAL A 429 34.49 12.82 24.70
CA VAL A 429 34.28 14.03 23.90
C VAL A 429 32.80 14.41 23.73
N ARG A 430 31.86 13.61 24.25
CA ARG A 430 30.41 13.89 24.17
C ARG A 430 30.00 15.31 24.60
N ASN A 431 30.66 15.85 25.63
CA ASN A 431 30.38 17.19 26.16
C ASN A 431 31.10 18.31 25.40
N LYS A 432 31.94 17.98 24.41
CA LYS A 432 32.80 18.92 23.66
C LYS A 432 32.46 18.96 22.18
N THR A 433 31.85 17.90 21.63
CA THR A 433 31.47 17.79 20.23
C THR A 433 30.26 16.88 20.07
N VAL A 434 29.50 17.11 19.01
CA VAL A 434 28.36 16.26 18.59
C VAL A 434 28.79 15.11 17.68
N ILE A 435 30.09 15.00 17.38
CA ILE A 435 30.63 14.06 16.39
C ILE A 435 30.70 12.62 16.94
N ALA A 436 31.05 12.45 18.21
CA ALA A 436 31.18 11.15 18.86
C ALA A 436 31.09 11.30 20.38
N ASP A 437 30.91 10.19 21.09
CA ASP A 437 31.01 10.14 22.55
C ASP A 437 32.47 9.97 23.01
N TYR A 438 33.25 9.15 22.29
CA TYR A 438 34.66 8.86 22.60
C TYR A 438 35.55 8.96 21.36
N PHE A 439 36.77 9.44 21.57
CA PHE A 439 37.89 9.26 20.65
C PHE A 439 38.88 8.25 21.22
N VAL A 440 39.29 7.28 20.41
CA VAL A 440 40.38 6.35 20.74
C VAL A 440 41.59 6.72 19.89
N VAL A 441 42.67 7.16 20.51
CA VAL A 441 43.85 7.67 19.80
C VAL A 441 45.06 6.78 20.08
N ALA A 442 45.65 6.22 19.03
CA ALA A 442 46.74 5.27 19.11
C ALA A 442 47.87 5.60 18.13
N THR A 443 49.09 5.15 18.42
CA THR A 443 50.25 5.32 17.53
C THR A 443 50.76 3.97 17.07
N GLY A 444 50.91 3.80 15.75
CA GLY A 444 51.70 2.71 15.17
C GLY A 444 53.16 3.12 15.02
N THR A 445 54.07 2.15 15.06
CA THR A 445 55.53 2.39 14.96
C THR A 445 56.04 2.57 13.52
N SER A 446 55.21 2.26 12.53
CA SER A 446 55.48 2.41 11.09
C SER A 446 54.15 2.43 10.33
N THR A 447 54.15 2.85 9.06
CA THR A 447 52.93 2.84 8.22
C THR A 447 52.33 1.43 8.06
N THR A 448 53.16 0.39 8.02
CA THR A 448 52.69 -1.01 7.99
C THR A 448 52.00 -1.38 9.30
N HIS A 449 52.54 -0.92 10.44
CA HIS A 449 51.94 -1.17 11.74
C HIS A 449 50.63 -0.38 11.92
N VAL A 450 50.57 0.88 11.48
CA VAL A 450 49.32 1.68 11.48
C VAL A 450 48.21 0.97 10.69
N LYS A 451 48.53 0.47 9.50
CA LYS A 451 47.56 -0.29 8.71
C LYS A 451 47.14 -1.59 9.40
N ALA A 452 48.09 -2.35 9.95
CA ALA A 452 47.80 -3.60 10.64
C ALA A 452 46.90 -3.40 11.88
N LEU A 453 47.10 -2.32 12.64
CA LEU A 453 46.23 -1.95 13.76
C LEU A 453 44.80 -1.64 13.29
N ALA A 454 44.66 -0.87 12.20
CA ALA A 454 43.36 -0.53 11.65
C ALA A 454 42.62 -1.76 11.11
N ASP A 455 43.31 -2.61 10.36
CA ASP A 455 42.77 -3.85 9.80
C ASP A 455 42.33 -4.80 10.92
N GLU A 456 43.09 -4.91 12.03
CA GLU A 456 42.70 -5.74 13.16
C GLU A 456 41.45 -5.21 13.88
N VAL A 457 41.40 -3.91 14.19
CA VAL A 457 40.22 -3.30 14.82
C VAL A 457 38.98 -3.55 13.96
N ALA A 458 39.06 -3.30 12.66
CA ALA A 458 37.95 -3.56 11.74
C ALA A 458 37.57 -5.05 11.68
N PHE A 459 38.56 -5.96 11.70
CA PHE A 459 38.33 -7.40 11.66
C PHE A 459 37.67 -7.91 12.94
N VAL A 460 38.24 -7.64 14.11
CA VAL A 460 37.77 -8.17 15.39
C VAL A 460 36.40 -7.60 15.75
N MET A 461 36.19 -6.29 15.56
CA MET A 461 34.89 -5.66 15.80
C MET A 461 33.78 -6.28 14.92
N LYS A 462 34.11 -6.62 13.68
CA LYS A 462 33.18 -7.29 12.77
C LYS A 462 32.95 -8.76 13.15
N ASP A 463 34.01 -9.51 13.41
CA ASP A 463 33.95 -10.96 13.58
C ASP A 463 33.35 -11.35 14.93
N GLN A 464 33.81 -10.71 16.02
CA GLN A 464 33.41 -11.06 17.38
C GLN A 464 32.17 -10.29 17.84
N TYR A 465 32.03 -9.04 17.41
CA TYR A 465 30.99 -8.13 17.92
C TYR A 465 29.94 -7.75 16.89
N ARG A 466 30.11 -8.16 15.62
CA ARG A 466 29.24 -7.80 14.48
C ARG A 466 29.03 -6.29 14.29
N ILE A 467 29.96 -5.46 14.79
CA ILE A 467 29.99 -4.03 14.50
C ILE A 467 30.92 -3.79 13.32
N ILE A 468 30.40 -3.15 12.27
CA ILE A 468 31.19 -2.66 11.15
C ILE A 468 31.35 -1.14 11.24
N PRO A 469 32.51 -0.59 10.86
CA PRO A 469 32.68 0.85 10.81
C PRO A 469 31.83 1.44 9.68
N GLU A 470 31.22 2.61 9.93
CA GLU A 470 30.50 3.36 8.90
C GLU A 470 31.47 3.85 7.82
N ARG A 471 32.67 4.24 8.24
CA ARG A 471 33.69 4.76 7.34
C ARG A 471 35.10 4.48 7.85
N ILE A 472 36.03 4.27 6.90
CA ILE A 472 37.46 4.25 7.16
C ILE A 472 38.15 5.21 6.17
N GLU A 473 38.97 6.13 6.68
CA GLU A 473 39.74 7.08 5.90
C GLU A 473 41.25 6.91 6.10
N GLY A 474 42.06 7.35 5.11
CA GLY A 474 43.52 7.42 5.25
C GLY A 474 44.30 6.12 4.98
N ILE A 475 43.62 5.03 4.60
CA ILE A 475 44.25 3.73 4.30
C ILE A 475 45.37 3.86 3.23
N SER A 476 45.16 4.68 2.20
CA SER A 476 46.08 4.80 1.05
C SER A 476 47.47 5.31 1.44
N THR A 477 47.59 6.15 2.47
CA THR A 477 48.87 6.65 2.97
C THR A 477 49.34 5.86 4.19
N SER A 478 48.41 5.32 4.99
CA SER A 478 48.68 4.64 6.27
C SER A 478 49.53 5.47 7.24
N ARG A 479 49.53 6.81 7.08
CA ARG A 479 50.20 7.74 8.00
C ARG A 479 49.25 8.26 9.08
N TRP A 480 47.96 8.32 8.77
CA TRP A 480 46.88 8.53 9.71
C TRP A 480 45.65 7.81 9.17
N ILE A 481 45.12 6.87 9.96
CA ILE A 481 43.88 6.16 9.63
C ILE A 481 42.82 6.56 10.65
N LEU A 482 41.64 6.91 10.15
CA LEU A 482 40.45 7.20 10.94
C LEU A 482 39.42 6.11 10.70
N ILE A 483 38.88 5.52 11.77
CA ILE A 483 37.81 4.52 11.71
C ILE A 483 36.61 5.07 12.48
N ASP A 484 35.47 5.17 11.81
CA ASP A 484 34.26 5.76 12.35
C ASP A 484 33.24 4.67 12.71
N TYR A 485 32.92 4.55 14.00
CA TYR A 485 31.87 3.68 14.54
C TYR A 485 30.68 4.50 15.07
N ARG A 486 30.45 5.69 14.51
CA ARG A 486 29.38 6.65 14.86
C ARG A 486 29.57 7.29 16.23
N ASP A 487 29.43 6.53 17.31
CA ASP A 487 29.57 7.06 18.68
C ASP A 487 31.02 6.97 19.20
N VAL A 488 31.89 6.25 18.48
CA VAL A 488 33.33 6.16 18.77
C VAL A 488 34.13 6.37 17.49
N VAL A 489 35.10 7.29 17.53
CA VAL A 489 36.03 7.51 16.41
C VAL A 489 37.44 7.09 16.82
N VAL A 490 38.06 6.23 16.03
CA VAL A 490 39.42 5.72 16.26
C VAL A 490 40.39 6.45 15.35
N HIS A 491 41.43 7.04 15.95
CA HIS A 491 42.53 7.68 15.25
C HIS A 491 43.82 6.88 15.46
N ILE A 492 44.36 6.30 14.39
CA ILE A 492 45.62 5.55 14.44
C ILE A 492 46.66 6.33 13.64
N PHE A 493 47.64 6.88 14.33
CA PHE A 493 48.67 7.74 13.77
C PHE A 493 50.00 7.03 13.59
N HIS A 494 50.75 7.44 12.57
CA HIS A 494 52.19 7.29 12.54
C HIS A 494 52.84 8.38 13.45
N PRO A 495 54.04 8.15 14.03
CA PRO A 495 54.57 9.03 15.07
C PRO A 495 54.74 10.50 14.63
N GLU A 496 55.23 10.72 13.40
CA GLU A 496 55.41 12.07 12.83
C GLU A 496 54.08 12.85 12.72
N GLU A 497 53.02 12.19 12.25
CA GLU A 497 51.70 12.79 12.11
C GLU A 497 51.07 13.09 13.47
N ARG A 498 51.25 12.20 14.46
CA ARG A 498 50.72 12.42 15.80
C ARG A 498 51.31 13.67 16.45
N GLU A 499 52.62 13.90 16.30
CA GLU A 499 53.27 15.11 16.80
C GLU A 499 52.71 16.38 16.14
N ASN A 500 52.50 16.34 14.82
CA ASN A 500 51.98 17.47 14.05
C ASN A 500 50.53 17.84 14.41
N TYR A 501 49.66 16.85 14.64
CA TYR A 501 48.23 17.10 14.91
C TYR A 501 47.90 17.21 16.40
N SER A 502 48.61 16.50 17.29
CA SER A 502 48.47 16.56 18.76
C SER A 502 47.01 16.59 19.25
N LEU A 503 46.15 15.72 18.71
CA LEU A 503 44.69 15.77 18.96
C LEU A 503 44.34 15.62 20.45
N GLU A 504 45.15 14.92 21.23
CA GLU A 504 44.93 14.74 22.66
C GLU A 504 45.09 16.06 23.40
N LYS A 505 45.96 16.97 22.95
CA LYS A 505 46.09 18.31 23.55
C LYS A 505 44.91 19.20 23.22
N LEU A 506 44.28 19.01 22.06
CA LEU A 506 43.11 19.77 21.64
C LEU A 506 41.86 19.35 22.44
N TRP A 507 41.74 18.05 22.71
CA TRP A 507 40.55 17.45 23.33
C TRP A 507 40.74 17.00 24.78
N ALA A 508 41.94 17.14 25.36
CA ALA A 508 42.23 16.79 26.76
C ALA A 508 41.25 17.47 27.73
N THR A 509 40.74 16.68 28.67
CA THR A 509 40.03 17.16 29.85
C THR A 509 41.01 17.83 30.81
N ARG A 510 40.65 19.02 31.33
CA ARG A 510 41.38 19.65 32.43
C ARG A 510 41.19 18.80 33.70
N PRO A 511 42.11 18.82 34.67
CA PRO A 511 42.05 17.99 35.88
C PRO A 511 40.83 18.17 36.79
N GLU A 512 39.90 19.08 36.46
CA GLU A 512 38.74 19.45 37.28
C GLU A 512 37.42 18.87 36.72
N ASP A 513 37.46 17.96 35.74
CA ASP A 513 36.25 17.35 35.18
C ASP A 513 35.74 16.21 36.10
N PRO A 514 34.46 16.20 36.56
CA PRO A 514 34.01 15.43 37.73
C PRO A 514 33.99 13.89 37.63
N MET A 515 34.55 13.26 36.59
CA MET A 515 34.43 11.81 36.36
C MET A 515 35.74 11.02 36.40
N ILE A 516 36.81 11.53 37.02
CA ILE A 516 38.03 10.73 37.30
C ILE A 516 37.87 9.83 38.55
N ALA A 517 36.65 9.59 39.03
CA ALA A 517 36.46 8.83 40.27
C ALA A 517 36.43 7.29 40.11
N ASP A 518 36.32 6.71 38.92
CA ASP A 518 36.35 5.24 38.77
C ASP A 518 37.09 4.76 37.50
N GLY A 519 38.30 4.26 37.70
CA GLY A 519 38.80 3.06 36.98
C GLY A 519 39.71 3.21 35.75
N LEU A 520 39.97 4.40 35.21
CA LEU A 520 40.78 4.55 33.97
C LEU A 520 42.22 5.06 34.17
N SER A 521 42.70 5.19 35.41
CA SER A 521 44.07 5.68 35.67
C SER A 521 45.19 4.67 35.40
N ASP A 522 44.87 3.39 35.17
CA ASP A 522 45.86 2.30 35.22
C ASP A 522 46.31 1.78 33.84
N ILE A 523 45.89 2.42 32.74
CA ILE A 523 46.43 2.15 31.40
C ILE A 523 47.39 3.29 31.02
N LYS A 524 48.49 3.40 31.75
CA LYS A 524 49.68 4.14 31.31
C LYS A 524 50.86 3.18 31.38
N ASN A 525 51.28 2.67 30.22
CA ASN A 525 52.57 2.00 30.08
C ASN A 525 53.70 3.01 30.02
#